data_AF-A0AAP9GIS8-F1
#
_entry.id   AF-A0AAP9GIS8-F1
#
_cell.length_a   1.000
_cell.length_b   1.000
_cell.length_c   1.000
_cell.angle_alpha   90.00
_cell.angle_beta   90.00
_cell.angle_gamma   90.00
#
_symmetry.space_group_name_H-M   'P 1'
#
loop_
_entity.id
_entity.type
_entity.pdbx_description
1 polymer ?
#
loop_
_entity_poly.entity_id
_entity_poly.type
_entity_poly.pdbx_seq_one_letter_code
_entity_poly.pdbx_strand_id
1 'polypeptide(L)'
;MISKDTLSDMFDSSVRVSRIIHLRSMFADTPENGVWRLFEDSFDEIAEAIGVELPEELLHDEVELGAFFLRNDQFAGLLVLFDTPVPLRVNEKGGYSCSWSRYHSKWFYCDTLQEACEKALVWQEAVVKEAYEIAGIEYDD
;
A
#
# COMPACT_ATOMS: atom_id res chain seq x y z
N MET A 1 -1.90 -5.30 17.06
CA MET A 1 -3.27 -5.83 16.95
C MET A 1 -4.10 -4.74 16.30
N ILE A 2 -4.90 -5.06 15.27
CA ILE A 2 -5.71 -4.05 14.58
C ILE A 2 -6.95 -3.76 15.43
N SER A 3 -7.30 -2.49 15.60
CA SER A 3 -8.50 -2.10 16.35
C SER A 3 -9.78 -2.50 15.59
N LYS A 4 -10.88 -2.72 16.32
CA LYS A 4 -12.18 -3.02 15.68
C LYS A 4 -12.70 -1.84 14.87
N ASP A 5 -12.50 -0.63 15.36
CA ASP A 5 -12.97 0.59 14.72
C ASP A 5 -12.25 0.77 13.39
N THR A 6 -10.92 0.60 13.36
CA THR A 6 -10.13 0.64 12.12
C THR A 6 -10.56 -0.42 11.11
N LEU A 7 -10.91 -1.63 11.55
CA LEU A 7 -11.44 -2.65 10.63
C LEU A 7 -12.82 -2.29 10.07
N SER A 8 -13.67 -1.63 10.88
CA SER A 8 -14.96 -1.11 10.41
C SER A 8 -14.75 -0.02 9.38
N ASP A 9 -13.90 0.96 9.67
CA ASP A 9 -13.60 2.09 8.79
C ASP A 9 -13.04 1.60 7.44
N MET A 10 -12.14 0.62 7.46
CA MET A 10 -11.60 0.00 6.24
C MET A 10 -12.70 -0.64 5.38
N PHE A 11 -13.66 -1.30 6.01
CA PHE A 11 -14.80 -1.89 5.31
C PHE A 11 -15.73 -0.82 4.73
N ASP A 12 -16.08 0.18 5.53
CA ASP A 12 -17.00 1.26 5.16
C ASP A 12 -16.41 2.14 4.04
N SER A 13 -15.11 2.43 4.10
CA SER A 13 -14.37 3.17 3.07
C SER A 13 -13.96 2.33 1.86
N SER A 14 -14.35 1.05 1.80
CA SER A 14 -14.02 0.13 0.70
C SER A 14 -12.51 0.00 0.44
N VAL A 15 -11.69 -0.01 1.49
CA VAL A 15 -10.25 -0.25 1.41
C VAL A 15 -9.95 -1.73 1.67
N ARG A 16 -9.10 -2.35 0.85
CA ARG A 16 -8.72 -3.76 0.99
C ARG A 16 -7.22 -3.91 1.13
N VAL A 17 -6.81 -4.84 1.99
CA VAL A 17 -5.42 -5.33 2.00
C VAL A 17 -5.28 -6.38 0.90
N SER A 18 -4.39 -6.12 -0.05
CA SER A 18 -4.13 -7.02 -1.18
C SER A 18 -2.86 -7.83 -1.00
N ARG A 19 -1.87 -7.29 -0.29
CA ARG A 19 -0.65 -8.02 0.06
C ARG A 19 -0.05 -7.53 1.37
N ILE A 20 0.52 -8.44 2.16
CA ILE A 20 1.30 -8.13 3.36
C ILE A 20 2.63 -8.87 3.25
N ILE A 21 3.74 -8.15 3.38
CA ILE A 21 5.09 -8.69 3.25
C ILE A 21 5.92 -8.18 4.40
N HIS A 22 6.48 -9.10 5.17
CA HIS A 22 7.52 -8.78 6.14
C HIS A 22 8.88 -9.07 5.47
N LEU A 23 9.53 -8.02 4.94
CA LEU A 23 10.70 -8.13 4.08
C LEU A 23 11.79 -8.99 4.73
N ARG A 24 12.18 -8.67 5.97
CA ARG A 24 13.24 -9.40 6.67
C ARG A 24 12.97 -10.91 6.80
N SER A 25 11.74 -11.34 7.06
CA SER A 25 11.46 -12.79 7.14
C SER A 25 11.36 -13.44 5.77
N MET A 26 10.86 -12.72 4.77
CA MET A 26 10.70 -13.26 3.42
C MET A 26 12.04 -13.43 2.70
N PHE A 27 13.07 -12.72 3.14
CA PHE A 27 14.46 -12.79 2.66
C PHE A 27 15.43 -13.44 3.67
N ALA A 28 14.93 -14.10 4.72
CA ALA A 28 15.78 -14.75 5.73
C ALA A 28 16.61 -15.94 5.20
N ASP A 29 16.22 -16.48 4.05
CA ASP A 29 16.92 -17.50 3.28
C ASP A 29 16.68 -17.22 1.78
N THR A 30 17.27 -18.01 0.88
CA THR A 30 17.01 -17.91 -0.57
C THR A 30 15.49 -17.94 -0.82
N PRO A 31 14.89 -16.87 -1.38
CA PRO A 31 13.44 -16.76 -1.47
C PRO A 31 12.86 -17.68 -2.55
N GLU A 32 12.61 -18.96 -2.23
CA GLU A 32 11.81 -19.85 -3.08
C GLU A 32 10.34 -19.37 -3.22
N ASN A 33 9.94 -18.41 -2.37
CA ASN A 33 8.62 -17.78 -2.37
C ASN A 33 8.41 -16.77 -3.51
N GLY A 34 9.46 -16.44 -4.28
CA GLY A 34 9.41 -15.48 -5.38
C GLY A 34 9.10 -14.05 -4.95
N VAL A 35 9.30 -13.67 -3.68
CA VAL A 35 9.04 -12.30 -3.18
C VAL A 35 9.84 -11.25 -3.95
N TRP A 36 11.00 -11.61 -4.50
CA TRP A 36 11.78 -10.71 -5.35
C TRP A 36 11.02 -10.25 -6.61
N ARG A 37 10.03 -11.00 -7.13
CA ARG A 37 9.27 -10.66 -8.36
C ARG A 37 8.58 -9.32 -8.23
N LEU A 38 8.17 -9.01 -7.00
CA LEU A 38 7.53 -7.75 -6.66
C LEU A 38 8.40 -6.54 -6.97
N PHE A 39 9.71 -6.68 -6.76
CA PHE A 39 10.65 -5.62 -7.05
C PHE A 39 10.92 -5.50 -8.55
N GLU A 40 10.67 -6.53 -9.37
CA GLU A 40 10.75 -6.41 -10.82
C GLU A 40 9.58 -5.56 -11.38
N ASP A 41 8.38 -5.75 -10.84
CA ASP A 41 7.15 -5.11 -11.35
C ASP A 41 6.84 -3.75 -10.69
N SER A 42 7.30 -3.53 -9.45
CA SER A 42 6.87 -2.39 -8.62
C SER A 42 8.01 -1.73 -7.84
N PHE A 43 9.24 -1.76 -8.37
CA PHE A 43 10.42 -1.22 -7.68
C PHE A 43 10.21 0.21 -7.17
N ASP A 44 9.87 1.14 -8.07
CA ASP A 44 9.76 2.57 -7.76
C ASP A 44 8.69 2.83 -6.68
N GLU A 45 7.55 2.16 -6.78
CA GLU A 45 6.44 2.29 -5.83
C GLU A 45 6.82 1.74 -4.45
N ILE A 46 7.56 0.63 -4.41
CA ILE A 46 8.05 0.02 -3.17
C ILE A 46 9.15 0.89 -2.56
N ALA A 47 10.08 1.42 -3.36
CA ALA A 47 11.12 2.33 -2.90
C ALA A 47 10.51 3.61 -2.31
N GLU A 48 9.53 4.20 -3.00
CA GLU A 48 8.75 5.34 -2.50
C GLU A 48 8.07 5.00 -1.17
N ALA A 49 7.39 3.85 -1.09
CA ALA A 49 6.66 3.44 0.11
C ALA A 49 7.58 3.23 1.32
N ILE A 50 8.80 2.73 1.10
CA ILE A 50 9.81 2.54 2.14
C ILE A 50 10.46 3.88 2.53
N GLY A 51 10.53 4.83 1.59
CA GLY A 51 11.07 6.17 1.85
C GLY A 51 12.60 6.20 1.96
N VAL A 52 13.29 5.21 1.40
CA VAL A 52 14.75 5.14 1.34
C VAL A 52 15.21 4.78 -0.07
N GLU A 53 16.44 5.17 -0.39
CA GLU A 53 17.07 4.75 -1.64
C GLU A 53 17.38 3.25 -1.57
N LEU A 54 16.72 2.47 -2.41
CA LEU A 54 17.01 1.06 -2.59
C LEU A 54 18.08 0.89 -3.67
N PRO A 55 19.04 -0.04 -3.50
CA PRO A 55 20.09 -0.27 -4.47
C PRO A 55 19.54 -1.01 -5.70
N GLU A 56 19.23 -0.27 -6.76
CA GLU A 56 18.74 -0.79 -8.04
C GLU A 56 19.66 -1.87 -8.64
N GLU A 57 20.97 -1.73 -8.44
CA GLU A 57 21.95 -2.68 -8.92
C GLU A 57 21.78 -4.10 -8.35
N LEU A 58 21.10 -4.22 -7.20
CA LEU A 58 20.83 -5.50 -6.55
C LEU A 58 19.56 -6.17 -7.07
N LEU A 59 18.75 -5.52 -7.91
CA LEU A 59 17.48 -6.08 -8.38
C LEU A 59 17.63 -7.39 -9.16
N HIS A 60 18.79 -7.59 -9.78
CA HIS A 60 19.11 -8.79 -10.53
C HIS A 60 19.86 -9.85 -9.71
N ASP A 61 20.17 -9.57 -8.44
CA ASP A 61 20.83 -10.48 -7.51
C ASP A 61 19.95 -10.70 -6.28
N GLU A 62 19.08 -11.70 -6.36
CA GLU A 62 18.13 -12.04 -5.29
C GLU A 62 18.80 -12.32 -3.94
N VAL A 63 20.03 -12.85 -3.95
CA VAL A 63 20.79 -13.20 -2.76
C VAL A 63 21.32 -11.94 -2.10
N GLU A 64 21.95 -11.05 -2.86
CA GLU A 64 22.46 -9.78 -2.31
C GLU A 64 21.33 -8.82 -1.92
N LEU A 65 20.22 -8.77 -2.68
CA LEU A 65 19.03 -8.01 -2.32
C LEU A 65 18.44 -8.52 -0.99
N GLY A 66 18.34 -9.84 -0.81
CA GLY A 66 17.90 -10.42 0.44
C GLY A 66 18.84 -10.11 1.60
N ALA A 67 20.14 -10.23 1.37
CA ALA A 67 21.15 -9.90 2.36
C ALA A 67 21.17 -8.40 2.71
N PHE A 68 20.83 -7.51 1.77
CA PHE A 68 20.64 -6.08 2.03
C PHE A 68 19.48 -5.85 3.00
N PHE A 69 18.31 -6.47 2.76
CA PHE A 69 17.17 -6.34 3.68
C PHE A 69 17.44 -6.96 5.05
N LEU A 70 18.19 -8.07 5.13
CA LEU A 70 18.50 -8.74 6.39
C LEU A 70 19.47 -7.96 7.29
N ARG A 71 20.47 -7.31 6.68
CA ARG A 71 21.56 -6.61 7.38
C ARG A 71 21.14 -5.25 7.94
N ASN A 72 20.04 -4.69 7.45
CA ASN A 72 19.57 -3.36 7.81
C ASN A 72 18.30 -3.44 8.66
N ASP A 73 18.39 -3.10 9.94
CA ASP A 73 17.28 -3.20 10.89
C ASP A 73 16.07 -2.32 10.54
N GLN A 74 16.27 -1.29 9.71
CA GLN A 74 15.17 -0.47 9.19
C GLN A 74 14.16 -1.26 8.33
N PHE A 75 14.53 -2.46 7.85
CA PHE A 75 13.64 -3.30 7.04
C PHE A 75 12.87 -4.36 7.85
N ALA A 76 12.77 -4.20 9.16
CA ALA A 76 12.05 -5.10 10.07
C ALA A 76 10.52 -4.84 10.15
N GLY A 77 10.01 -3.84 9.44
CA GLY A 77 8.59 -3.55 9.30
C GLY A 77 7.87 -4.36 8.23
N LEU A 78 6.69 -3.88 7.85
CA LEU A 78 5.74 -4.49 6.94
C LEU A 78 5.55 -3.62 5.69
N LEU A 79 5.75 -4.21 4.52
CA LEU A 79 5.35 -3.66 3.23
C LEU A 79 3.95 -4.18 2.91
N VAL A 80 2.97 -3.29 2.81
CA VAL A 80 1.56 -3.63 2.65
C VAL A 80 0.99 -2.93 1.42
N LEU A 81 0.35 -3.70 0.55
CA LEU A 81 -0.39 -3.19 -0.61
C LEU A 81 -1.86 -3.05 -0.24
N PHE A 82 -2.40 -1.87 -0.44
CA PHE A 82 -3.83 -1.61 -0.32
C PHE A 82 -4.44 -1.26 -1.67
N ASP A 83 -5.68 -1.69 -1.85
CA ASP A 83 -6.50 -1.33 -3.00
C ASP A 83 -7.75 -0.57 -2.56
N THR A 84 -8.15 0.43 -3.33
CA THR A 84 -9.41 1.17 -3.18
C THR A 84 -10.05 1.43 -4.55
N PRO A 85 -11.36 1.22 -4.73
CA PRO A 85 -11.98 1.35 -6.05
C PRO A 85 -12.02 2.80 -6.50
N VAL A 86 -11.94 3.03 -7.81
CA VAL A 86 -12.04 4.38 -8.38
C VAL A 86 -13.44 4.95 -8.13
N PRO A 87 -13.59 6.11 -7.47
CA PRO A 87 -14.87 6.78 -7.32
C PRO A 87 -15.42 7.25 -8.68
N LEU A 88 -16.71 6.99 -8.94
CA LEU A 88 -17.40 7.33 -10.17
C LEU A 88 -18.73 8.01 -9.85
N ARG A 89 -19.18 8.94 -10.71
CA ARG A 89 -20.48 9.62 -10.56
C ARG A 89 -20.64 10.24 -9.17
N VAL A 90 -19.61 10.96 -8.73
CA VAL A 90 -19.66 11.81 -7.53
C VAL A 90 -20.83 12.79 -7.65
N ASN A 91 -21.47 13.11 -6.53
CA ASN A 91 -22.63 13.99 -6.50
C ASN A 91 -22.49 15.07 -5.42
N GLU A 92 -23.21 16.18 -5.59
CA GLU A 92 -23.21 17.33 -4.68
C GLU A 92 -23.74 17.03 -3.26
N LYS A 93 -24.28 15.83 -3.02
CA LYS A 93 -24.84 15.40 -1.72
C LYS A 93 -23.89 14.48 -0.94
N GLY A 94 -22.62 14.41 -1.33
CA GLY A 94 -21.59 13.63 -0.61
C GLY A 94 -21.59 12.13 -0.94
N GLY A 95 -22.11 11.70 -2.09
CA GLY A 95 -22.09 10.30 -2.51
C GLY A 95 -21.35 10.03 -3.80
N TYR A 96 -20.81 8.81 -3.95
CA TYR A 96 -20.25 8.30 -5.20
C TYR A 96 -20.63 6.83 -5.42
N SER A 97 -20.54 6.40 -6.67
CA SER A 97 -20.63 4.99 -7.06
C SER A 97 -19.23 4.44 -7.33
N CYS A 98 -19.00 3.15 -7.13
CA CYS A 98 -17.71 2.54 -7.48
C CYS A 98 -17.88 1.06 -7.84
N SER A 99 -16.85 0.48 -8.49
CA SER A 99 -16.77 -0.95 -8.75
C SER A 99 -15.33 -1.43 -8.68
N TRP A 100 -15.14 -2.69 -8.28
CA TRP A 100 -13.81 -3.33 -8.20
C TRP A 100 -13.21 -3.73 -9.56
N SER A 101 -13.83 -3.32 -10.66
CA SER A 101 -13.26 -3.48 -12.01
C SER A 101 -12.16 -2.46 -12.32
N ARG A 102 -12.10 -1.37 -11.55
CA ARG A 102 -11.07 -0.32 -11.62
C ARG A 102 -10.76 0.14 -10.20
N TYR A 103 -9.51 0.05 -9.80
CA TYR A 103 -9.07 0.43 -8.47
C TYR A 103 -7.68 1.07 -8.55
N HIS A 104 -7.38 1.88 -7.56
CA HIS A 104 -6.04 2.34 -7.26
C HIS A 104 -5.39 1.36 -6.30
N SER A 105 -4.08 1.21 -6.43
CA SER A 105 -3.24 0.43 -5.53
C SER A 105 -2.16 1.32 -4.96
N LYS A 106 -1.82 1.15 -3.69
CA LYS A 106 -0.71 1.87 -3.08
C LYS A 106 0.01 1.03 -2.04
N TRP A 107 1.34 1.06 -2.10
CA TRP A 107 2.23 0.46 -1.12
C TRP A 107 2.44 1.40 0.07
N PHE A 108 2.49 0.81 1.27
CA PHE A 108 2.93 1.48 2.49
C PHE A 108 3.95 0.62 3.21
N TYR A 109 4.99 1.24 3.75
CA TYR A 109 5.92 0.61 4.68
C TYR A 109 5.67 1.12 6.10
N CYS A 110 5.38 0.23 7.04
CA CYS A 110 4.98 0.56 8.41
C CYS A 110 5.48 -0.49 9.41
N ASP A 111 5.65 -0.11 10.67
CA ASP A 111 6.07 -1.07 11.70
C ASP A 111 4.93 -2.02 12.10
N THR A 112 3.69 -1.57 11.94
CA THR A 112 2.50 -2.34 12.34
C THR A 112 1.40 -2.31 11.28
N LEU A 113 0.59 -3.36 11.24
CA LEU A 113 -0.62 -3.38 10.39
C LEU A 113 -1.64 -2.31 10.78
N GLN A 114 -1.69 -1.91 12.07
CA GLN A 114 -2.59 -0.85 12.53
C GLN A 114 -2.24 0.48 11.84
N GLU A 115 -0.97 0.87 11.89
CA GLU A 115 -0.45 2.07 11.23
C GLU A 115 -0.67 2.00 9.71
N ALA A 116 -0.43 0.83 9.09
CA ALA A 116 -0.66 0.64 7.66
C ALA A 116 -2.13 0.87 7.28
N CYS A 117 -3.08 0.36 8.08
CA CYS A 117 -4.51 0.59 7.86
C CYS A 117 -4.89 2.07 8.04
N GLU A 118 -4.38 2.75 9.07
CA GLU A 118 -4.63 4.18 9.29
C GLU A 118 -4.14 5.03 8.13
N LYS A 119 -2.93 4.76 7.60
CA LYS A 119 -2.41 5.45 6.40
C LYS A 119 -3.24 5.14 5.16
N ALA A 120 -3.72 3.91 5.01
CA ALA A 120 -4.55 3.53 3.87
C ALA A 120 -5.91 4.25 3.87
N LEU A 121 -6.50 4.49 5.04
CA LEU A 121 -7.75 5.28 5.17
C LEU A 121 -7.55 6.73 4.75
N VAL A 122 -6.49 7.38 5.24
CA VAL A 122 -6.14 8.76 4.84
C VAL A 122 -5.90 8.85 3.33
N TRP A 123 -5.23 7.86 2.76
CA TRP A 123 -5.02 7.80 1.32
C TRP A 123 -6.32 7.61 0.53
N GLN A 124 -7.23 6.73 1.00
CA GLN A 124 -8.51 6.55 0.34
C GLN A 124 -9.34 7.85 0.37
N GLU A 125 -9.33 8.58 1.47
CA GLU A 125 -9.97 9.88 1.57
C GLU A 125 -9.40 10.86 0.53
N ALA A 126 -8.08 10.89 0.36
CA ALA A 126 -7.43 11.71 -0.67
C ALA A 126 -7.85 11.30 -2.10
N VAL A 127 -7.98 9.99 -2.39
CA VAL A 127 -8.49 9.49 -3.68
C VAL A 127 -9.93 9.95 -3.93
N VAL A 128 -10.77 9.96 -2.90
CA VAL A 128 -12.14 10.47 -3.04
C VAL A 128 -12.14 11.98 -3.25
N LYS A 129 -11.38 12.74 -2.46
CA LYS A 129 -11.24 14.20 -2.61
C LYS A 129 -10.82 14.58 -4.02
N GLU A 130 -9.80 13.93 -4.57
CA GLU A 130 -9.35 14.14 -5.95
C GLU A 130 -10.49 13.91 -6.97
N ALA A 131 -11.31 12.87 -6.78
CA ALA A 131 -12.44 12.59 -7.68
C ALA A 131 -13.52 13.69 -7.63
N TYR A 132 -13.76 14.31 -6.47
CA TYR A 132 -14.66 15.45 -6.32
C TYR A 132 -14.09 16.71 -6.97
N GLU A 133 -12.79 16.98 -6.76
CA GLU A 133 -12.08 18.09 -7.40
C GLU A 133 -12.15 18.00 -8.93
N ILE A 134 -11.87 16.81 -9.51
CA ILE A 134 -11.97 16.57 -10.95
C ILE A 134 -13.39 16.81 -11.48
N ALA A 135 -14.41 16.50 -10.67
CA ALA A 135 -15.80 16.75 -11.03
C ALA A 135 -16.24 18.22 -10.82
N GLY A 136 -15.40 19.05 -10.18
CA GLY A 136 -15.73 20.43 -9.83
C GLY A 136 -16.79 20.54 -8.73
N ILE A 137 -16.89 19.53 -7.86
CA ILE A 137 -17.83 19.49 -6.73
C ILE A 137 -17.05 19.70 -5.43
N GLU A 138 -17.56 20.52 -4.53
CA GLU A 138 -16.98 20.71 -3.20
C GLU A 138 -17.13 19.43 -2.38
N TYR A 139 -16.03 18.99 -1.75
CA TYR A 139 -16.05 17.84 -0.86
C TYR A 139 -16.45 18.30 0.54
N ASP A 140 -17.55 17.77 1.06
CA ASP A 140 -18.05 18.06 2.42
C ASP A 140 -17.62 16.89 3.32
N ASP A 141 -16.73 17.17 4.28
CA ASP A 141 -16.11 16.19 5.21
C ASP A 141 -17.12 15.60 6.22
#